data_AF-A0AAD8YUS9-F1
#
_entry.id   AF-A0AAD8YUS9-F1
#
_cell.length_a   1.000
_cell.length_b   1.000
_cell.length_c   1.000
_cell.angle_alpha   90.00
_cell.angle_beta   90.00
_cell.angle_gamma   90.00
#
_symmetry.space_group_name_H-M   'P 1'
#
loop_
_entity.id
_entity.type
_entity.pdbx_description
1 polymer ?
#
loop_
_entity_poly.entity_id
_entity_poly.type
_entity_poly.pdbx_seq_one_letter_code
_entity_poly.pdbx_strand_id
1 'polypeptide(L)'
;MPLQSTSIKSPEAGDELAVPQEYSDLAQVFSPTKAAQLPSHRDWDVITLNEGAVPPRCRVYPLSQEEECTMGQYIKEALQQGYIRPSTYPASASVFFVKKNGWRL
;
A
#
# COMPACT_ATOMS: atom_id res chain seq x y z
N MET A 1 13.99 20.11 1.86
CA MET A 1 14.62 18.81 1.48
C MET A 1 13.51 17.98 0.86
N PRO A 2 13.73 17.33 -0.29
CA PRO A 2 12.63 16.68 -0.98
C PRO A 2 12.14 15.43 -0.22
N LEU A 3 10.82 15.29 -0.11
CA LEU A 3 10.14 14.10 0.38
C LEU A 3 10.25 13.02 -0.70
N GLN A 4 11.05 12.00 -0.43
CA GLN A 4 11.12 10.84 -1.32
C GLN A 4 9.85 10.01 -1.12
N SER A 5 8.98 10.03 -2.11
CA SER A 5 7.79 9.18 -2.17
C SER A 5 8.20 7.72 -2.10
N THR A 6 7.55 6.94 -1.23
CA THR A 6 7.47 5.48 -1.42
C THR A 6 6.55 5.26 -2.61
N SER A 7 7.07 5.42 -3.83
CA SER A 7 6.36 4.92 -5.01
C SER A 7 6.07 3.45 -4.74
N ILE A 8 4.82 3.07 -4.94
CA ILE A 8 4.42 1.69 -4.77
C ILE A 8 5.13 0.96 -5.89
N LYS A 9 6.23 0.29 -5.55
CA LYS A 9 7.12 -0.34 -6.52
C LYS A 9 6.30 -1.25 -7.42
N SER A 10 5.98 -0.75 -8.61
CA SER A 10 5.41 -1.57 -9.66
C SER A 10 6.56 -2.49 -10.08
N PRO A 11 6.40 -3.81 -9.94
CA PRO A 11 7.47 -4.73 -10.22
C PRO A 11 7.83 -4.65 -11.70
N GLU A 12 9.02 -4.13 -12.01
CA GLU A 12 9.54 -4.18 -13.37
C GLU A 12 9.76 -5.66 -13.74
N ALA A 13 9.28 -6.05 -14.92
CA ALA A 13 9.24 -7.44 -15.38
C ALA A 13 10.63 -8.10 -15.60
N GLY A 14 11.71 -7.43 -15.20
CA GLY A 14 13.10 -7.87 -15.43
C GLY A 14 13.87 -8.30 -14.18
N ASP A 15 13.29 -8.18 -12.98
CA ASP A 15 13.96 -8.58 -11.72
C ASP A 15 13.61 -10.03 -11.37
N GLU A 16 13.99 -10.96 -12.25
CA GLU A 16 13.85 -12.39 -11.99
C GLU A 16 14.91 -12.79 -10.96
N LEU A 17 14.53 -12.70 -9.68
CA LEU A 17 15.38 -13.11 -8.57
C LEU A 17 15.86 -14.55 -8.82
N ALA A 18 17.16 -14.77 -8.78
CA ALA A 18 17.74 -16.10 -8.90
C ALA A 18 17.32 -16.95 -7.68
N VAL A 19 16.22 -17.69 -7.83
CA VAL A 19 15.70 -18.58 -6.79
C VAL A 19 16.66 -19.79 -6.68
N PRO A 20 17.18 -20.10 -5.48
CA PRO A 20 17.99 -21.30 -5.28
C PRO A 20 17.23 -22.57 -5.69
N GLN A 21 17.96 -23.60 -6.14
CA GLN A 21 17.38 -24.80 -6.71
C GLN A 21 16.42 -25.52 -5.74
N GLU A 22 16.72 -25.45 -4.45
CA GLU A 22 15.95 -26.01 -3.34
C GLU A 22 14.55 -25.38 -3.16
N TYR A 23 14.32 -24.20 -3.74
CA TYR A 23 13.04 -23.47 -3.68
C TYR A 23 12.42 -23.27 -5.07
N SER A 24 12.89 -24.01 -6.07
CA SER A 24 12.43 -23.86 -7.45
C SER A 24 10.93 -24.18 -7.62
N ASP A 25 10.38 -25.05 -6.78
CA ASP A 25 8.94 -25.33 -6.65
C ASP A 25 8.14 -24.12 -6.13
N LEU A 26 8.78 -23.23 -5.38
CA LEU A 26 8.20 -21.99 -4.84
C LEU A 26 8.52 -20.76 -5.68
N ALA A 27 9.08 -20.90 -6.88
CA ALA A 27 9.47 -19.77 -7.74
C ALA A 27 8.35 -18.73 -7.93
N GLN A 28 7.08 -19.18 -7.94
CA GLN A 28 5.92 -18.31 -7.99
C GLN A 28 5.83 -17.31 -6.83
N VAL A 29 6.26 -17.67 -5.62
CA VAL A 29 6.22 -16.82 -4.42
C VAL A 29 7.22 -15.66 -4.54
N PHE A 30 8.31 -15.86 -5.28
CA PHE A 30 9.34 -14.86 -5.52
C PHE A 30 9.03 -13.95 -6.72
N SER A 31 7.92 -14.18 -7.43
CA SER A 31 7.53 -13.34 -8.57
C SER A 31 7.12 -11.95 -8.06
N PRO A 32 7.84 -10.88 -8.44
CA PRO A 32 7.53 -9.54 -7.95
C PRO A 32 6.16 -9.06 -8.47
N THR A 33 5.79 -9.46 -9.70
CA THR A 33 4.47 -9.22 -10.30
C THR A 33 3.34 -9.86 -9.51
N LYS A 34 3.50 -11.11 -9.07
CA LYS A 34 2.47 -11.78 -8.25
C LYS A 34 2.43 -11.23 -6.83
N ALA A 35 3.58 -10.86 -6.27
CA ALA A 35 3.67 -10.23 -4.95
C ALA A 35 2.97 -8.86 -4.91
N ALA A 36 2.93 -8.14 -6.04
CA ALA A 36 2.22 -6.87 -6.15
C ALA A 36 0.70 -7.01 -6.42
N GLN A 37 0.17 -8.22 -6.52
CA GLN A 37 -1.26 -8.45 -6.72
C GLN A 37 -1.93 -8.82 -5.39
N LEU A 38 -3.06 -8.18 -5.10
CA LEU A 38 -3.87 -8.59 -3.96
C LEU A 38 -4.47 -9.99 -4.20
N PRO A 39 -4.46 -10.86 -3.17
CA PRO A 39 -5.20 -12.11 -3.25
C PRO A 39 -6.70 -11.84 -3.33
N SER A 40 -7.46 -12.82 -3.81
CA SER A 40 -8.92 -12.78 -3.84
C SER A 40 -9.49 -12.56 -2.44
N HIS A 41 -10.43 -11.62 -2.30
CA HIS A 41 -11.13 -11.34 -1.05
C HIS A 41 -11.85 -12.59 -0.52
N ARG A 42 -11.82 -12.78 0.80
CA ARG A 42 -12.45 -13.88 1.54
C ARG A 42 -13.48 -13.35 2.52
N ASP A 43 -14.34 -14.23 3.03
CA ASP A 43 -15.42 -13.84 3.94
C ASP A 43 -14.93 -13.30 5.28
N TRP A 44 -13.71 -13.65 5.68
CA TRP A 44 -13.09 -13.24 6.94
C TRP A 44 -12.17 -12.02 6.82
N ASP A 45 -12.10 -11.40 5.64
CA ASP A 45 -11.37 -10.14 5.43
C ASP A 45 -12.20 -8.91 5.84
N VAL A 46 -13.43 -9.11 6.32
CA VAL A 46 -14.35 -8.04 6.74
C VAL A 46 -14.26 -7.79 8.24
N ILE A 47 -14.03 -6.52 8.62
CA ILE A 47 -14.06 -6.09 10.02
C ILE A 47 -15.50 -5.72 10.40
N THR A 48 -16.05 -6.40 11.39
CA THR A 48 -17.38 -6.09 11.95
C THR A 48 -17.24 -5.19 13.18
N LEU A 49 -18.11 -4.19 13.32
CA LEU A 49 -18.17 -3.36 14.52
C LEU A 49 -19.02 -4.03 15.60
N ASN A 50 -18.59 -3.89 16.85
CA ASN A 50 -19.41 -4.25 17.99
C ASN A 50 -20.68 -3.38 18.03
N GLU A 51 -21.77 -3.93 18.56
CA GLU A 51 -23.04 -3.21 18.70
C GLU A 51 -22.83 -1.91 19.51
N GLY A 52 -23.34 -0.79 18.98
CA GLY A 52 -23.21 0.53 19.60
C GLY A 52 -21.84 1.21 19.42
N ALA A 53 -20.86 0.58 18.78
CA ALA A 53 -19.57 1.21 18.52
C ALA A 53 -19.70 2.36 17.49
N VAL A 54 -19.16 3.53 17.84
CA VAL A 54 -19.13 4.69 16.95
C VAL A 54 -17.78 4.76 16.25
N PRO A 55 -17.73 4.68 14.91
CA PRO A 55 -16.48 4.75 14.17
C PRO A 55 -15.79 6.11 14.33
N PRO A 56 -14.45 6.16 14.45
CA PRO A 56 -13.72 7.42 14.57
C PRO A 56 -13.82 8.23 13.28
N ARG A 57 -14.03 9.54 13.42
CA ARG A 57 -13.95 10.51 12.33
C ARG A 57 -12.76 11.43 12.54
N CYS A 58 -11.71 11.21 11.78
CA CYS A 58 -10.49 12.00 11.85
C CYS A 58 -10.59 13.25 10.95
N ARG A 59 -9.95 14.33 11.39
CA ARG A 59 -9.77 15.56 10.60
C ARG A 59 -8.68 15.35 9.56
N VAL A 60 -8.81 16.03 8.42
CA VAL A 60 -7.75 16.11 7.42
C VAL A 60 -6.74 17.14 7.87
N TYR A 61 -5.45 16.77 7.92
CA TYR A 61 -4.38 17.71 8.21
C TYR A 61 -4.00 18.49 6.95
N PRO A 62 -3.66 19.79 7.06
CA PRO A 62 -3.15 20.54 5.93
C PRO A 62 -1.83 19.92 5.46
N LEU A 63 -1.72 19.72 4.15
CA LEU A 63 -0.52 19.20 3.50
C LEU A 63 0.27 20.36 2.88
N SER A 64 1.60 20.26 2.90
CA SER A 64 2.45 21.08 2.04
C SER A 64 2.28 20.70 0.57
N GLN A 65 2.68 21.57 -0.35
CA GLN A 65 2.56 21.32 -1.79
C GLN A 65 3.28 20.03 -2.24
N GLU A 66 4.43 19.74 -1.61
CA GLU A 66 5.19 18.53 -1.91
C GLU A 66 4.50 17.26 -1.39
N GLU A 67 3.91 17.32 -0.19
CA GLU A 67 3.12 16.23 0.39
C GLU A 67 1.84 15.98 -0.41
N GLU A 68 1.17 17.03 -0.89
CA GLU A 68 -0.02 16.91 -1.71
C GLU A 68 0.27 16.23 -3.06
N CYS A 69 1.36 16.64 -3.72
CA CYS A 69 1.80 16.00 -4.97
C CYS A 69 2.13 14.51 -4.73
N THR A 70 2.88 14.23 -3.67
CA THR A 70 3.26 12.86 -3.28
C THR A 70 2.03 12.01 -2.96
N MET A 71 1.07 12.55 -2.22
CA MET A 71 -0.20 11.90 -1.89
C MET A 71 -0.99 11.57 -3.15
N GLY A 72 -1.10 12.53 -4.07
CA GLY A 72 -1.82 12.35 -5.34
C GLY A 72 -1.22 11.23 -6.17
N GLN A 73 0.11 11.16 -6.26
CA GLN A 73 0.80 10.07 -6.95
C GLN A 73 0.54 8.71 -6.27
N TYR A 74 0.69 8.63 -4.95
CA TYR A 74 0.44 7.40 -4.18
C TYR A 74 -0.99 6.89 -4.38
N ILE A 75 -1.99 7.77 -4.26
CA ILE A 75 -3.40 7.40 -4.44
C ILE A 75 -3.64 6.87 -5.85
N LYS A 76 -3.08 7.51 -6.88
CA LYS A 76 -3.22 7.07 -8.27
C LYS A 76 -2.62 5.68 -8.49
N GLU A 77 -1.40 5.45 -8.00
CA GLU A 77 -0.72 4.15 -8.10
C GLU A 77 -1.49 3.06 -7.33
N ALA A 78 -1.93 3.36 -6.09
CA ALA A 78 -2.64 2.42 -5.23
C ALA A 78 -4.01 2.03 -5.82
N LEU A 79 -4.73 2.98 -6.42
CA LEU A 79 -5.98 2.71 -7.13
C LEU A 79 -5.74 1.86 -8.38
N GLN A 80 -4.69 2.14 -9.14
CA GLN A 80 -4.36 1.37 -10.34
C GLN A 80 -3.98 -0.09 -10.01
N GLN A 81 -3.28 -0.31 -8.89
CA GLN A 81 -2.95 -1.65 -8.40
C GLN A 81 -4.10 -2.34 -7.66
N GLY A 82 -5.19 -1.61 -7.37
CA GLY A 82 -6.34 -2.13 -6.64
C GLY A 82 -6.14 -2.27 -5.12
N TYR A 83 -5.05 -1.72 -4.58
CA TYR A 83 -4.75 -1.75 -3.13
C TYR A 83 -5.76 -0.96 -2.30
N ILE A 84 -6.27 0.14 -2.85
CA ILE A 84 -7.33 0.94 -2.24
C ILE A 84 -8.50 1.09 -3.20
N ARG A 85 -9.66 1.47 -2.65
CA ARG A 85 -10.87 1.79 -3.40
C ARG A 85 -11.64 2.92 -2.73
N PRO A 86 -12.46 3.68 -3.47
CA PRO A 86 -13.42 4.59 -2.85
C PRO A 86 -14.34 3.84 -1.88
N SER A 87 -14.61 4.45 -0.73
CA SER A 87 -15.46 3.88 0.32
C SER A 87 -16.44 4.93 0.83
N THR A 88 -17.66 4.51 1.15
CA THR A 88 -18.70 5.33 1.78
C THR A 88 -18.80 5.10 3.29
N TYR A 89 -17.84 4.36 3.85
CA TYR A 89 -17.82 4.02 5.27
C TYR A 89 -17.62 5.28 6.14
N PRO A 90 -18.39 5.44 7.24
CA PRO A 90 -18.36 6.66 8.06
C PRO A 90 -17.08 6.88 8.87
N ALA A 91 -16.22 5.86 9.01
CA ALA A 91 -14.93 6.03 9.68
C ALA A 91 -13.88 6.61 8.74
N SER A 92 -13.00 7.43 9.29
CA SER A 92 -11.83 7.94 8.59
C SER A 92 -10.61 7.93 9.50
N ALA A 93 -9.44 7.69 8.91
CA ALA A 93 -8.14 7.89 9.54
C ALA A 93 -7.37 8.97 8.77
N SER A 94 -6.57 9.75 9.47
CA SER A 94 -5.66 10.71 8.84
C SER A 94 -4.39 10.00 8.37
N VAL A 95 -3.73 10.58 7.36
CA VAL A 95 -2.44 10.11 6.85
C VAL A 95 -1.36 11.12 7.25
N PHE A 96 -0.14 10.63 7.51
CA PHE A 96 1.02 11.44 7.83
C PHE A 96 2.25 10.91 7.08
N PHE A 97 3.20 11.80 6.81
CA PHE A 97 4.43 11.48 6.10
C PHE A 97 5.58 11.26 7.09
N VAL A 98 6.35 10.20 6.88
CA VAL A 98 7.55 9.90 7.68
C VAL A 98 8.74 9.81 6.75
N LYS A 99 9.82 10.52 7.11
CA LYS A 99 11.09 10.40 6.41
C LYS A 99 11.74 9.07 6.78
N LYS A 100 11.96 8.20 5.78
CA LYS A 100 12.74 6.97 5.98
C LYS A 100 14.22 7.32 6.05
N ASN A 101 14.86 7.06 7.19
CA ASN A 101 16.31 7.16 7.32
C ASN A 101 16.94 5.90 6.69
N GLY A 102 17.91 6.10 5.80
CA GLY A 102 18.49 5.03 4.99
C GLY A 102 19.31 4.05 5.81
N TRP A 103 18.76 2.87 6.07
CA TRP A 103 19.56 1.70 6.42
C TRP A 103 20.03 1.06 5.12
N ARG A 104 21.34 1.10 4.89
CA ARG A 104 22.03 0.48 3.76
C ARG A 104 22.99 -0.55 4.36
N LEU A 105 22.82 -1.82 3.99
CA LEU A 105 23.91 -2.80 3.92
C LEU A 105 24.24 -2.98 2.44
#